data_AF-A0A9D9KZB7-F1
#
_entry.id   AF-A0A9D9KZB7-F1
#
_cell.length_a   1.000
_cell.length_b   1.000
_cell.length_c   1.000
_cell.angle_alpha   90.00
_cell.angle_beta   90.00
_cell.angle_gamma   90.00
#
_symmetry.space_group_name_H-M   'P 1'
#
loop_
_entity.id
_entity.type
_entity.pdbx_description
1 polymer ?
#
loop_
_entity_poly.entity_id
_entity_poly.type
_entity_poly.pdbx_seq_one_letter_code
_entity_poly.pdbx_strand_id
1 'polypeptide(L)'
;QMATRVFGLQMDYEKPEETAFKGIKAFRYFLRSIGMPINFSELGAKEKDIPLLVEKFGLGDGRTGGFVHLSSEDIAAIYRIAAHADI
;
A
#
# COMPACT_ATOMS: atom_id res chain seq x y z
N GLN A 1 7.18 14.13 3.99
CA GLN A 1 6.49 14.64 5.20
C GLN A 1 6.30 13.54 6.24
N MET A 2 5.53 12.46 5.99
CA MET A 2 5.36 11.37 6.97
C MET A 2 6.68 10.67 7.33
N ALA A 3 7.47 10.29 6.31
CA ALA A 3 8.81 9.70 6.49
C ALA A 3 9.69 10.50 7.48
N THR A 4 9.68 11.82 7.37
CA THR A 4 10.56 12.70 8.14
C THR A 4 9.96 13.07 9.49
N ARG A 5 8.73 13.59 9.52
CA ARG A 5 8.09 14.14 10.73
C ARG A 5 7.55 13.08 11.68
N VAL A 6 7.20 11.89 11.17
CA VAL A 6 6.60 10.81 11.97
C VAL A 6 7.63 9.71 12.23
N PHE A 7 8.34 9.26 11.20
CA PHE A 7 9.34 8.19 11.34
C PHE A 7 10.77 8.69 11.55
N GLY A 8 11.00 10.00 11.64
CA GLY A 8 12.30 10.57 11.94
C GLY A 8 13.37 10.39 10.85
N LEU A 9 12.97 9.97 9.63
CA LEU A 9 13.91 9.78 8.53
C LEU A 9 14.44 11.13 8.04
N GLN A 10 15.72 11.17 7.67
CA GLN A 10 16.29 12.37 7.05
C GLN A 10 15.77 12.52 5.62
N MET A 11 15.45 13.75 5.23
CA MET A 11 15.01 14.05 3.87
C MET A 11 16.23 14.11 2.95
N ASP A 12 16.22 13.28 1.92
CA ASP A 12 17.09 13.43 0.76
C ASP A 12 16.39 14.33 -0.27
N TYR A 13 16.89 15.56 -0.43
CA TYR A 13 16.32 16.53 -1.36
C TYR A 13 16.78 16.32 -2.80
N GLU A 14 17.90 15.63 -3.02
CA GLU A 14 18.36 15.26 -4.36
C GLU A 14 17.61 14.04 -4.88
N LYS A 15 17.25 13.11 -3.97
CA LYS A 15 16.52 11.88 -4.25
C LYS A 15 15.32 11.69 -3.30
N PRO A 16 14.26 12.52 -3.44
CA PRO A 16 13.09 12.45 -2.58
C PRO A 16 12.38 11.08 -2.62
N GLU A 17 12.46 10.35 -3.74
CA GLU A 17 11.91 9.01 -3.90
C GLU A 17 12.55 7.99 -2.96
N GLU A 18 13.87 8.05 -2.74
CA GLU A 18 14.55 7.15 -1.79
C GLU A 18 14.03 7.38 -0.36
N THR A 19 13.75 8.64 0.00
CA THR A 19 13.13 8.98 1.29
C THR A 19 11.71 8.42 1.37
N ALA A 20 10.94 8.47 0.28
CA ALA A 20 9.60 7.91 0.22
C ALA A 20 9.62 6.37 0.41
N PHE A 21 10.52 5.66 -0.27
CA PHE A 21 10.69 4.21 -0.10
C PHE A 21 11.08 3.82 1.33
N LYS A 22 12.02 4.54 1.95
CA LYS A 22 12.37 4.37 3.36
C LYS A 22 11.16 4.60 4.27
N GLY A 23 10.32 5.59 3.95
CA GLY A 23 9.06 5.85 4.64
C GLY A 23 8.05 4.71 4.55
N ILE A 24 7.86 4.13 3.35
CA ILE A 24 6.99 2.96 3.15
C ILE A 24 7.48 1.78 3.99
N LYS A 25 8.79 1.52 3.99
CA LYS A 25 9.40 0.45 4.81
C LYS A 25 9.21 0.69 6.31
N ALA A 26 9.43 1.91 6.79
CA ALA A 26 9.21 2.28 8.19
C ALA A 26 7.74 2.08 8.61
N PHE A 27 6.79 2.42 7.74
CA PHE A 27 5.37 2.20 8.00
C PHE A 27 5.03 0.70 8.08
N ARG A 28 5.56 -0.13 7.18
CA ARG A 28 5.38 -1.60 7.26
C ARG A 28 5.96 -2.20 8.54
N TYR A 29 7.15 -1.76 8.94
CA TYR A 29 7.74 -2.17 10.23
C TYR A 29 6.84 -1.80 11.41
N PHE A 30 6.28 -0.58 11.41
CA PHE A 30 5.38 -0.14 12.46
C PHE A 30 4.10 -1.00 12.53
N LEU A 31 3.44 -1.27 11.39
CA LEU A 31 2.26 -2.14 11.37
C LEU A 31 2.58 -3.51 11.96
N ARG A 32 3.69 -4.12 11.54
CA ARG A 32 4.11 -5.41 12.07
C ARG A 32 4.46 -5.36 13.56
N SER A 33 5.10 -4.29 14.04
CA SER A 33 5.49 -4.17 15.45
C SER A 33 4.30 -4.06 16.40
N ILE A 34 3.15 -3.58 15.92
CA ILE A 34 1.88 -3.55 16.66
C ILE A 34 0.99 -4.77 16.39
N GLY A 35 1.50 -5.79 15.69
CA GLY A 35 0.79 -7.05 15.41
C GLY A 35 -0.19 -6.99 14.24
N MET A 36 -0.13 -5.95 13.40
CA MET A 36 -0.93 -5.87 12.18
C MET A 36 -0.26 -6.62 11.02
N PRO A 37 -1.01 -7.37 10.20
CA PRO A 37 -0.48 -8.01 9.01
C PRO A 37 -0.10 -6.98 7.95
N ILE A 38 0.99 -7.23 7.23
CA ILE A 38 1.48 -6.35 6.16
C ILE A 38 1.18 -6.86 4.75
N ASN A 39 0.77 -8.13 4.63
CA ASN A 39 0.44 -8.77 3.36
C ASN A 39 -0.72 -9.76 3.49
N PHE A 40 -1.14 -10.33 2.37
CA PHE A 40 -2.29 -11.23 2.32
C PHE A 40 -2.03 -12.53 3.08
N SER A 41 -0.80 -13.06 3.02
CA SER A 41 -0.48 -14.30 3.70
C SER A 41 -0.59 -14.17 5.22
N GLU A 42 -0.13 -13.05 5.79
CA GLU A 42 -0.27 -12.77 7.22
C GLU A 42 -1.72 -12.49 7.64
N LEU A 43 -2.52 -11.90 6.74
CA LEU A 43 -3.95 -11.65 6.97
C LEU A 43 -4.83 -12.92 6.84
N GLY A 44 -4.34 -13.96 6.17
CA GLY A 44 -5.12 -15.14 5.80
C GLY A 44 -5.97 -14.97 4.53
N ALA A 45 -5.67 -13.95 3.72
CA ALA A 45 -6.29 -13.70 2.42
C ALA A 45 -5.53 -14.42 1.29
N LYS A 46 -6.16 -14.58 0.12
CA LYS A 46 -5.53 -15.23 -1.04
C LYS A 46 -5.60 -14.31 -2.25
N GLU A 47 -4.52 -14.29 -3.04
CA GLU A 47 -4.44 -13.48 -4.26
C GLU A 47 -5.55 -13.82 -5.27
N LYS A 48 -5.98 -15.08 -5.32
CA LYS A 48 -7.10 -15.51 -6.17
C LYS A 48 -8.44 -14.82 -5.86
N ASP A 49 -8.57 -14.22 -4.68
CA ASP A 49 -9.80 -13.53 -4.26
C ASP A 49 -9.81 -12.07 -4.72
N ILE A 50 -8.72 -11.56 -5.33
CA ILE A 50 -8.62 -10.18 -5.83
C ILE A 50 -9.78 -9.79 -6.77
N PRO A 51 -10.21 -10.61 -7.75
CA PRO A 51 -11.35 -10.26 -8.59
C PRO A 51 -12.62 -9.98 -7.78
N LEU A 52 -12.88 -10.79 -6.75
CA LEU A 52 -14.02 -10.59 -5.85
C LEU A 52 -13.85 -9.33 -4.98
N LEU A 53 -12.63 -9.02 -4.53
CA LEU A 53 -12.34 -7.80 -3.77
C LEU A 53 -12.55 -6.54 -4.62
N VAL A 54 -12.17 -6.56 -5.90
CA VAL A 54 -12.37 -5.47 -6.85
C VAL A 54 -13.86 -5.30 -7.18
N GLU A 55 -14.57 -6.40 -7.43
CA GLU A 55 -16.02 -6.39 -7.64
C GLU A 55 -16.75 -5.78 -6.43
N LYS A 56 -16.40 -6.22 -5.21
CA LYS A 56 -16.97 -5.69 -3.96
C LYS A 56 -16.60 -4.24 -3.68
N PHE A 57 -15.51 -3.74 -4.23
CA PHE A 57 -15.16 -2.32 -4.14
C PHE A 57 -16.23 -1.46 -4.86
N GLY A 58 -16.84 -1.98 -5.93
CA GLY A 58 -18.08 -1.44 -6.50
C GLY A 58 -17.91 -0.19 -7.37
N LEU A 59 -16.76 0.01 -8.01
CA LEU A 59 -16.54 1.15 -8.92
C LEU A 59 -17.21 0.98 -10.30
N GLY A 60 -17.38 -0.26 -10.76
CA GLY A 60 -17.73 -0.53 -12.16
C GLY A 60 -16.69 0.10 -13.10
N ASP A 61 -17.18 0.92 -14.05
CA ASP A 61 -16.36 1.68 -15.00
C ASP A 61 -15.93 3.07 -14.46
N GLY A 62 -16.26 3.37 -13.20
CA GLY A 62 -15.90 4.62 -12.54
C GLY A 62 -14.44 4.68 -12.08
N ARG A 63 -14.07 5.80 -11.46
CA ARG A 63 -12.76 5.97 -10.79
C ARG A 63 -12.94 6.45 -9.35
N THR A 64 -11.99 6.12 -8.48
CA THR A 64 -11.98 6.67 -7.11
C THR A 64 -11.83 8.18 -7.14
N GLY A 65 -12.36 8.86 -6.12
CA GLY A 65 -11.93 10.22 -5.81
C GLY A 65 -10.53 10.25 -5.20
N GLY A 66 -10.02 11.46 -4.91
CA GLY A 66 -8.75 11.67 -4.23
C GLY A 66 -7.68 12.27 -5.14
N PHE A 67 -6.42 12.25 -4.69
CA PHE A 67 -5.30 12.85 -5.43
C PHE A 67 -5.00 12.11 -6.73
N VAL A 68 -5.07 10.78 -6.70
CA VAL A 68 -4.99 9.91 -7.88
C VAL A 68 -6.33 9.20 -8.03
N HIS A 69 -6.92 9.31 -9.22
CA HIS A 69 -8.17 8.65 -9.56
C HIS A 69 -7.85 7.25 -10.04
N LEU A 70 -8.26 6.20 -9.33
CA LEU A 70 -7.93 4.80 -9.61
C LEU A 70 -9.09 4.08 -10.29
N SER A 71 -8.83 3.28 -11.31
CA SER A 71 -9.80 2.34 -11.88
C SER A 71 -9.81 0.99 -11.15
N SER A 72 -10.74 0.12 -11.54
CA SER A 72 -10.80 -1.28 -11.08
C SER A 72 -9.50 -2.05 -11.35
N GLU A 73 -8.83 -1.78 -12.48
CA GLU A 73 -7.53 -2.38 -12.81
C GLU A 73 -6.40 -1.88 -11.91
N ASP A 74 -6.39 -0.57 -11.61
CA ASP A 74 -5.40 0.02 -10.69
C ASP A 74 -5.53 -0.59 -9.29
N ILE A 75 -6.76 -0.77 -8.81
CA ILE A 75 -7.05 -1.41 -7.53
C ILE A 75 -6.60 -2.87 -7.52
N ALA A 76 -6.85 -3.62 -8.60
CA ALA A 76 -6.37 -4.99 -8.74
C ALA A 76 -4.84 -5.05 -8.66
N ALA A 77 -4.13 -4.12 -9.31
CA ALA A 77 -2.68 -4.02 -9.25
C ALA A 77 -2.18 -3.70 -7.83
N ILE A 78 -2.84 -2.78 -7.11
CA ILE A 78 -2.53 -2.46 -5.72
C ILE A 78 -2.71 -3.69 -4.82
N TYR A 79 -3.79 -4.46 -4.99
CA TYR A 79 -3.99 -5.68 -4.22
C TYR A 79 -2.93 -6.75 -4.51
N ARG A 80 -2.46 -6.90 -5.76
CA ARG A 80 -1.33 -7.79 -6.08
C ARG A 80 -0.05 -7.36 -5.39
N ILE A 81 0.25 -6.05 -5.37
CA ILE A 81 1.39 -5.52 -4.62
C ILE A 81 1.26 -5.83 -3.12
N ALA A 82 0.05 -5.68 -2.56
CA ALA A 82 -0.22 -5.99 -1.16
C ALA A 82 -0.11 -7.50 -0.86
N ALA A 83 -0.46 -8.37 -1.82
CA ALA A 83 -0.35 -9.82 -1.66
C ALA A 83 1.10 -10.29 -1.50
N HIS A 84 2.05 -9.59 -2.14
CA HIS A 84 3.49 -9.87 -2.10
C HIS A 84 4.30 -8.80 -1.36
N ALA A 85 3.66 -8.07 -0.44
CA ALA A 85 4.36 -7.03 0.30
C ALA A 85 5.31 -7.63 1.34
N ASP A 86 6.57 -7.23 1.24
CA ASP A 86 7.63 -7.58 2.17
C ASP A 86 8.23 -6.33 2.83
N ILE A 87 9.10 -6.57 3.82
CA ILE A 87 9.79 -5.52 4.59
C ILE A 87 11.11 -5.12 3.93
#